data_AF-A0A5K1DTR6-F1
#
_entry.id   AF-A0A5K1DTR6-F1
#
_cell.length_a   1.000
_cell.length_b   1.000
_cell.length_c   1.000
_cell.angle_alpha   90.00
_cell.angle_beta   90.00
_cell.angle_gamma   90.00
#
_symmetry.space_group_name_H-M   'P 1'
#
loop_
_entity.id
_entity.type
_entity.pdbx_description
1 polymer ?
#
loop_
_entity_poly.entity_id
_entity_poly.type
_entity_poly.pdbx_seq_one_letter_code
_entity_poly.pdbx_strand_id
1 'polypeptide(L)' 'TAMRGRGNADEFHPFFMLGDLWESFKEWSAYGAGVPLVLNGSDSVVQYYVPYLSAIQLYADSTSCSQSKP' A
#
# COMPACT_ATOMS: atom_id res chain seq x y z
N THR A 1 -9.19 -12.18 1.93
CA THR A 1 -8.93 -12.58 0.54
C THR A 1 -7.46 -12.41 0.27
N ALA A 2 -6.69 -13.50 0.21
CA ALA A 2 -5.26 -13.46 -0.09
C ALA A 2 -5.06 -13.13 -1.57
N MET A 3 -4.20 -12.15 -1.87
CA MET A 3 -3.84 -11.80 -3.24
C MET A 3 -3.07 -12.99 -3.83
N ARG A 4 -3.75 -13.76 -4.67
CA ARG A 4 -3.14 -14.86 -5.42
C ARG A 4 -2.35 -14.25 -6.58
N GLY A 5 -1.06 -14.00 -6.35
CA GLY A 5 -0.12 -13.68 -7.41
C GLY A 5 -0.13 -14.78 -8.47
N ARG A 6 -0.48 -14.44 -9.71
CA ARG A 6 -0.53 -15.37 -10.83
C ARG A 6 0.88 -15.51 -11.44
N GLY A 7 1.58 -16.57 -11.02
CA GLY A 7 2.44 -17.45 -11.81
C GLY A 7 3.50 -16.90 -12.79
N ASN A 8 4.76 -17.16 -12.41
CA ASN A 8 6.00 -17.37 -13.19
C ASN A 8 6.63 -16.20 -13.98
N ALA A 9 7.94 -16.01 -13.73
CA ALA A 9 8.84 -14.88 -14.05
C ALA A 9 8.55 -13.65 -13.17
N ASP A 10 9.09 -13.46 -11.95
CA ASP A 10 10.50 -13.47 -11.52
C ASP A 10 11.49 -12.77 -12.47
N GLU A 11 11.02 -11.73 -13.16
CA GLU A 11 11.86 -10.61 -13.54
C GLU A 11 11.39 -9.42 -12.71
N PHE A 12 12.32 -8.77 -12.01
CA PHE A 12 12.08 -7.58 -11.23
C PHE A 12 11.49 -6.49 -12.12
N HIS A 13 10.17 -6.35 -12.17
CA HIS A 13 9.53 -5.22 -12.81
C HIS A 13 9.58 -4.04 -11.83
N PRO A 14 10.41 -3.00 -12.08
CA PRO A 14 10.54 -1.86 -11.17
C PRO A 14 9.33 -0.90 -11.24
N PHE A 15 8.22 -1.37 -11.80
CA PHE A 15 7.01 -0.59 -12.04
C PHE A 15 5.78 -1.46 -11.80
N PHE A 16 4.69 -0.81 -11.41
CA PHE A 16 3.39 -1.44 -11.23
C PHE A 16 2.33 -0.53 -11.86
N MET A 17 1.21 -1.11 -12.24
CA MET A 17 0.07 -0.35 -12.74
C MET A 17 -0.66 0.30 -11.56
N LEU A 18 -0.89 1.61 -11.62
CA LEU A 18 -1.54 2.33 -10.54
C LEU A 18 -2.95 1.79 -10.23
N GLY A 19 -3.69 1.35 -11.26
CA GLY A 19 -5.00 0.73 -11.08
C GLY A 19 -4.95 -0.53 -10.23
N ASP A 20 -3.96 -1.40 -10.46
CA ASP A 20 -3.79 -2.65 -9.71
C ASP A 20 -3.44 -2.38 -8.24
N LEU A 21 -2.62 -1.34 -7.98
CA LEU A 21 -2.33 -0.88 -6.63
C LEU A 21 -3.60 -0.35 -5.95
N TRP A 22 -4.38 0.47 -6.66
CA TRP A 22 -5.53 1.17 -6.11
C TRP A 22 -6.69 0.24 -5.74
N GLU A 23 -6.85 -0.91 -6.40
CA GLU A 23 -7.84 -1.90 -5.98
C GLU A 23 -7.66 -2.35 -4.52
N SER A 24 -6.41 -2.34 -3.99
CA SER A 24 -6.14 -2.64 -2.57
C SER A 24 -6.61 -1.53 -1.62
N PHE A 25 -6.75 -0.29 -2.11
CA PHE A 25 -7.16 0.88 -1.33
C PHE A 25 -8.63 1.26 -1.55
N LYS A 26 -9.35 0.54 -2.41
CA LYS A 26 -10.72 0.88 -2.80
C LYS A 26 -11.69 1.04 -1.62
N GLU A 27 -11.62 0.11 -0.66
CA GLU A 27 -12.45 0.17 0.55
C GLU A 27 -12.07 1.36 1.43
N TRP A 28 -10.77 1.53 1.72
CA TRP A 28 -10.26 2.63 2.53
C TRP A 28 -10.48 3.99 1.87
N SER A 29 -10.58 4.04 0.54
CA SER A 29 -10.87 5.26 -0.21
C SER A 29 -12.36 5.64 -0.16
N ALA A 30 -13.25 4.66 0.03
CA ALA A 30 -14.68 4.89 0.17
C ALA A 30 -15.09 5.20 1.61
N TYR A 31 -14.51 4.48 2.57
CA TYR A 31 -14.94 4.51 3.98
C TYR A 31 -13.92 5.15 4.93
N GLY A 32 -12.71 5.43 4.45
CA GLY A 32 -11.59 5.86 5.29
C GLY A 32 -10.89 4.69 6.00
N ALA A 33 -9.61 4.90 6.33
CA ALA A 33 -8.85 4.02 7.20
C ALA A 33 -8.98 4.51 8.65
N GLY A 34 -9.38 3.61 9.56
CA GLY A 34 -9.49 3.90 10.98
C GLY A 34 -8.11 4.01 11.64
N VAL A 35 -7.81 5.17 12.20
CA VAL A 35 -6.60 5.46 12.95
C VAL A 35 -6.98 5.59 14.43
N PRO A 36 -6.50 4.69 15.31
CA PRO A 36 -6.73 4.82 16.74
C PRO A 36 -5.89 5.96 17.30
N LEU A 37 -6.55 6.87 18.03
CA LEU A 37 -5.93 8.02 18.68
C LEU A 37 -6.25 8.00 20.18
N VAL A 38 -5.27 8.39 20.98
CA VAL A 38 -5.45 8.60 22.42
C VAL A 38 -5.54 10.10 22.68
N LEU A 39 -6.68 10.52 23.20
CA LEU A 39 -6.96 11.88 23.64
C LEU A 39 -6.73 11.96 25.15
N ASN A 40 -6.05 13.02 25.59
CA ASN A 40 -5.84 13.34 27.01
C ASN A 40 -5.21 12.22 27.86
N GLY A 41 -4.54 11.25 27.23
CA GLY A 41 -3.85 10.14 27.90
C GLY A 41 -4.75 9.02 28.43
N SER A 42 -6.08 9.12 28.29
CA SER A 42 -7.03 8.10 28.78
C SER A 42 -8.11 7.73 27.76
N ASP A 43 -8.56 8.69 26.97
CA ASP A 43 -9.74 8.51 26.12
C ASP A 43 -9.27 8.00 24.76
N SER A 44 -9.84 6.91 24.27
CA SER A 44 -9.51 6.36 22.95
C SER A 44 -10.63 6.63 21.97
N VAL A 45 -10.27 7.15 20.80
CA VAL A 45 -11.18 7.36 19.67
C VAL A 45 -10.57 6.75 18.41
N VAL A 46 -11.42 6.37 17.47
CA VAL A 46 -10.97 5.95 16.13
C VAL A 46 -11.35 7.05 15.15
N GLN A 47 -10.35 7.58 14.44
CA GLN A 47 -10.56 8.61 13.43
C GLN A 47 -10.37 8.03 12.03
N TYR A 48 -11.33 8.25 11.16
CA TYR A 48 -11.31 7.72 9.80
C TYR A 48 -10.77 8.76 8.83
N TYR A 49 -9.66 8.44 8.17
CA TYR A 49 -9.04 9.30 7.17
C TYR A 49 -9.03 8.61 5.81
N VAL A 50 -9.45 9.32 4.77
CA VAL A 50 -9.41 8.82 3.40
C VAL A 50 -7.99 8.94 2.85
N PRO A 51 -7.30 7.84 2.52
CA PRO A 51 -5.99 7.90 1.90
C PRO A 51 -6.15 8.28 0.41
N TYR A 52 -5.79 9.51 0.06
CA TYR A 52 -5.72 9.93 -1.34
C TYR A 52 -4.46 9.41 -2.02
N LEU A 53 -4.41 9.42 -3.36
CA LEU A 53 -3.21 9.05 -4.11
C LEU A 53 -1.97 9.86 -3.69
N SER A 54 -2.16 11.14 -3.37
CA SER A 54 -1.08 12.00 -2.86
C SER A 54 -0.58 11.63 -1.46
N ALA A 55 -1.32 10.80 -0.72
CA ALA A 55 -0.95 10.34 0.62
C ALA A 55 -0.18 9.01 0.61
N ILE A 56 0.05 8.42 -0.56
CA ILE A 56 0.74 7.14 -0.71
C ILE A 56 2.20 7.38 -1.09
N GLN A 57 3.11 6.79 -0.32
CA GLN A 57 4.53 6.75 -0.65
C GLN A 57 4.97 5.31 -0.90
N LEU A 58 5.71 5.11 -1.98
CA LEU A 58 6.11 3.80 -2.46
C LEU A 58 7.61 3.64 -2.29
N TYR A 59 8.02 2.48 -1.79
CA TYR A 59 9.42 2.13 -1.58
C TYR A 59 9.70 0.86 -2.35
N ALA A 60 10.85 0.83 -3.02
CA ALA A 60 11.35 -0.35 -3.71
C ALA A 60 12.79 -0.59 -3.25
N ASP A 61 13.17 -1.85 -3.07
CA ASP A 61 14.55 -2.20 -2.75
C ASP A 61 15.43 -2.06 -4.00
N SER A 62 16.32 -1.08 -4.00
CA SER A 62 17.25 -0.81 -5.11
C SER A 62 18.24 -1.95 -5.39
N THR A 63 18.53 -2.81 -4.40
CA THR A 63 19.45 -3.94 -4.55
C THR A 63 18.90 -5.03 -5.47
N SER A 64 17.58 -5.07 -5.55
CA SER A 64 16.81 -6.07 -6.28
C SER A 64 16.72 -5.77 -7.78
N CYS A 65 16.82 -4.48 -8.15
CA CYS A 65 16.93 -4.02 -9.55
C CYS A 65 18.34 -4.21 -10.15
N SER A 66 19.35 -4.51 -9.32
CA SER A 66 20.76 -4.59 -9.72
C SER A 66 21.24 -6.02 -10.01
N GLN A 67 20.38 -7.03 -9.91
CA GLN A 67 20.69 -8.42 -10.24
C GLN A 67 20.45 -8.74 -11.74
N SER A 68 20.74 -7.81 -12.65
CA SER A 68 21.00 -8.19 -14.05
C SER A 68 22.47 -8.56 -14.13
N LYS A 69 22.79 -9.85 -13.93
CA LYS A 69 24.12 -10.38 -14.18
C LYS A 69 24.46 -10.16 -15.68
N PRO A 70 25.68 -9.74 -16.04
CA PRO A 70 26.10 -9.64 -17.44
C PRO A 70 26.10 -10.99 -18.15
#